data_AF-A0A6A2ZT35-F1
#
_entry.id   AF-A0A6A2ZT35-F1
#
_cell.length_a   1.000
_cell.length_b   1.000
_cell.length_c   1.000
_cell.angle_alpha   90.00
_cell.angle_beta   90.00
_cell.angle_gamma   90.00
#
_symmetry.space_group_name_H-M   'P 1'
#
loop_
_entity.id
_entity.type
_entity.pdbx_description
1 polymer ?
#
loop_
_entity_poly.entity_id
_entity_poly.type
_entity_poly.pdbx_seq_one_letter_code
_entity_poly.pdbx_strand_id
1 'polypeptide(L)'
;MYWLCYHIHTYKKTQVALVHGISMGGGASFMVPMKFSVITEKTVFATPEASIGFHVDCGFSYILSHLPGHLGEYLALTGARRNGKELVVAGLATHFVPLERLPELEKRLISLNIGDENAVKATIEEFSLHVQLDEDSVLNKKEIKNECFSKDTVADIIKSFEMEASKDGNGWIGPILKGLKRSSPTGLKVTLRSIREGKKQTLAECLKKEFRLTMNILRTAISADVYEGIRALTIDKDNAPKWDPPALDQVDDEKINLVFQPFTKDLELRIPEQEDFRRDGKYENSVYAK
;
A
#
# COMPACT_ATOMS: atom_id res chain seq x y z
N MET A 1 -2.83 -2.99 16.48
CA MET A 1 -2.97 -2.86 15.01
C MET A 1 -2.66 -4.16 14.30
N TYR A 2 -1.41 -4.66 14.29
CA TYR A 2 -1.02 -5.86 13.53
C TYR A 2 -1.84 -7.13 13.77
N TRP A 3 -2.27 -7.39 15.01
CA TRP A 3 -3.18 -8.50 15.31
C TRP A 3 -4.51 -8.36 14.54
N LEU A 4 -5.08 -7.16 14.51
CA LEU A 4 -6.30 -6.87 13.75
C LEU A 4 -6.08 -7.05 12.24
N CYS A 5 -4.94 -6.58 11.70
CA CYS A 5 -4.59 -6.79 10.30
C CYS A 5 -4.55 -8.28 9.95
N TYR A 6 -3.91 -9.11 10.78
CA TYR A 6 -3.91 -10.56 10.61
C TYR A 6 -5.34 -11.14 10.59
N HIS A 7 -6.18 -10.74 11.55
CA HIS A 7 -7.57 -11.22 11.61
C HIS A 7 -8.43 -10.79 10.43
N ILE A 8 -8.22 -9.60 9.88
CA ILE A 8 -8.95 -9.18 8.67
C ILE A 8 -8.57 -10.07 7.48
N HIS A 9 -7.28 -10.39 7.32
CA HIS A 9 -6.83 -11.28 6.24
C HIS A 9 -7.39 -12.70 6.37
N THR A 10 -7.51 -13.22 7.59
CA THR A 10 -7.83 -14.63 7.89
C THR A 10 -9.25 -14.82 8.45
N TYR A 11 -10.12 -13.82 8.31
CA TYR A 11 -11.43 -13.87 8.94
C TYR A 11 -12.35 -14.91 8.28
N LYS A 12 -12.99 -15.74 9.10
CA LYS A 12 -13.80 -16.87 8.64
C LYS A 12 -15.12 -16.45 7.98
N LYS A 13 -15.69 -15.30 8.39
CA LYS A 13 -16.96 -14.80 7.84
C LYS A 13 -16.70 -13.91 6.63
N THR A 14 -17.65 -13.89 5.70
CA THR A 14 -17.61 -12.99 4.55
C THR A 14 -17.63 -11.54 4.99
N GLN A 15 -16.58 -10.80 4.63
CA GLN A 15 -16.42 -9.37 4.93
C GLN A 15 -16.60 -8.53 3.67
N VAL A 16 -17.36 -7.45 3.80
CA VAL A 16 -17.58 -6.44 2.75
C VAL A 16 -17.18 -5.08 3.31
N ALA A 17 -16.20 -4.43 2.68
CA ALA A 17 -15.90 -3.02 2.89
C ALA A 17 -16.67 -2.17 1.87
N LEU A 18 -17.53 -1.27 2.34
CA LEU A 18 -18.13 -0.22 1.54
C LEU A 18 -17.30 1.06 1.72
N VAL A 19 -16.48 1.39 0.74
CA VAL A 19 -15.44 2.42 0.88
C VAL A 19 -15.80 3.64 0.06
N HIS A 20 -16.21 4.70 0.74
CA HIS A 20 -16.46 6.01 0.15
C HIS A 20 -15.47 7.03 0.72
N GLY A 21 -14.77 7.75 -0.16
CA GLY A 21 -13.81 8.79 0.23
C GLY A 21 -12.39 8.29 0.44
N ILE A 22 -11.65 8.96 1.33
CA ILE A 22 -10.21 8.73 1.50
C ILE A 22 -9.94 7.47 2.33
N SER A 23 -9.15 6.55 1.78
CA SER A 23 -8.70 5.33 2.44
C SER A 23 -7.19 5.18 2.24
N MET A 24 -6.41 5.66 3.21
CA MET A 24 -4.93 5.69 3.14
C MET A 24 -4.31 4.99 4.35
N GLY A 25 -3.12 4.41 4.15
CA GLY A 25 -2.35 3.70 5.18
C GLY A 25 -3.18 2.68 5.96
N GLY A 26 -3.21 2.83 7.29
CA GLY A 26 -4.02 1.98 8.17
C GLY A 26 -5.49 1.87 7.75
N GLY A 27 -6.11 2.95 7.24
CA GLY A 27 -7.48 2.92 6.72
C GLY A 27 -7.66 1.93 5.57
N ALA A 28 -6.66 1.84 4.69
CA ALA A 28 -6.69 0.91 3.57
C ALA A 28 -6.50 -0.55 3.99
N SER A 29 -5.92 -0.82 5.16
CA SER A 29 -5.84 -2.19 5.71
C SER A 29 -7.20 -2.76 6.09
N PHE A 30 -8.23 -1.90 6.23
CA PHE A 30 -9.62 -2.32 6.46
C PHE A 30 -10.40 -2.57 5.17
N MET A 31 -9.78 -2.42 4.00
CA MET A 31 -10.47 -2.69 2.74
C MET A 31 -9.71 -3.63 1.83
N VAL A 32 -8.40 -3.44 1.64
CA VAL A 32 -7.63 -4.20 0.64
C VAL A 32 -7.59 -5.71 0.94
N PRO A 33 -7.38 -6.18 2.17
CA PRO A 33 -7.36 -7.63 2.42
C PRO A 33 -8.73 -8.29 2.54
N MET A 34 -9.82 -7.52 2.62
CA MET A 34 -11.16 -8.09 2.76
C MET A 34 -11.63 -8.86 1.51
N LYS A 35 -12.53 -9.83 1.73
CA LYS A 35 -13.15 -10.63 0.66
C LYS A 35 -13.91 -9.78 -0.36
N PHE A 36 -14.55 -8.71 0.05
CA PHE A 36 -15.10 -7.75 -0.89
C PHE A 36 -14.73 -6.34 -0.46
N SER A 37 -14.22 -5.56 -1.41
CA SER A 37 -13.99 -4.14 -1.25
C SER A 37 -14.71 -3.43 -2.38
N VAL A 38 -15.81 -2.79 -2.02
CA VAL A 38 -16.69 -2.03 -2.91
C VAL A 38 -16.29 -0.57 -2.78
N ILE A 39 -15.78 -0.01 -3.86
CA ILE A 39 -15.32 1.38 -3.91
C ILE A 39 -16.29 2.22 -4.75
N THR A 40 -16.27 3.54 -4.57
CA THR A 40 -17.06 4.49 -5.37
C THR A 40 -16.17 5.44 -6.16
N GLU A 41 -16.76 6.29 -6.99
CA GLU A 41 -16.07 7.32 -7.77
C GLU A 41 -15.28 8.33 -6.92
N LYS A 42 -15.61 8.47 -5.63
CA LYS A 42 -14.91 9.36 -4.70
C LYS A 42 -13.83 8.67 -3.88
N THR A 43 -13.60 7.36 -4.09
CA THR A 43 -12.57 6.64 -3.35
C THR A 43 -11.19 7.12 -3.75
N VAL A 44 -10.36 7.48 -2.76
CA VAL A 44 -8.96 7.86 -2.97
C VAL A 44 -8.08 7.01 -2.06
N PHE A 45 -7.17 6.26 -2.66
CA PHE A 45 -6.21 5.41 -1.96
C PHE A 45 -4.78 5.94 -2.10
N ALA A 46 -3.99 5.77 -1.06
CA ALA A 46 -2.54 5.97 -1.08
C ALA A 46 -1.88 5.23 0.10
N THR A 47 -0.59 4.94 -0.05
CA THR A 47 0.33 4.50 1.00
C THR A 47 1.44 5.55 1.17
N PRO A 48 1.14 6.69 1.82
CA PRO A 48 2.03 7.86 1.88
C PRO A 48 3.06 7.78 3.01
N GLU A 49 3.28 6.62 3.64
CA GLU A 49 4.04 6.49 4.89
C GLU A 49 5.49 6.99 4.77
N ALA A 50 6.16 6.74 3.65
CA ALA A 50 7.52 7.23 3.43
C ALA A 50 7.60 8.78 3.44
N SER A 51 6.51 9.46 3.05
CA SER A 51 6.46 10.93 3.03
C SER A 51 6.30 11.55 4.42
N ILE A 52 5.87 10.77 5.41
CA ILE A 52 5.77 11.20 6.82
C ILE A 52 6.95 10.67 7.66
N GLY A 53 8.00 10.13 7.05
CA GLY A 53 9.14 9.56 7.79
C GLY A 53 8.88 8.17 8.38
N PHE A 54 7.89 7.45 7.87
CA PHE A 54 7.50 6.13 8.34
C PHE A 54 7.73 5.05 7.27
N HIS A 55 7.45 3.78 7.59
CA HIS A 55 7.52 2.68 6.64
C HIS A 55 6.11 2.23 6.24
N VAL A 56 6.00 1.58 5.09
CA VAL A 56 4.75 0.90 4.73
C VAL A 56 4.43 -0.22 5.74
N ASP A 57 3.27 -0.14 6.39
CA ASP A 57 2.89 -0.97 7.54
C ASP A 57 1.50 -1.62 7.34
N CYS A 58 0.88 -2.10 8.42
CA CYS A 58 -0.49 -2.66 8.41
C CYS A 58 -0.74 -3.81 7.41
N GLY A 59 0.27 -4.62 7.11
CA GLY A 59 0.26 -5.74 6.15
C GLY A 59 0.56 -5.32 4.72
N PHE A 60 0.80 -4.04 4.43
CA PHE A 60 1.05 -3.59 3.07
C PHE A 60 2.41 -4.02 2.53
N SER A 61 3.39 -4.39 3.35
CA SER A 61 4.61 -5.01 2.82
C SER A 61 4.33 -6.36 2.16
N TYR A 62 3.29 -7.09 2.60
CA TYR A 62 2.81 -8.31 1.97
C TYR A 62 1.91 -8.00 0.76
N ILE A 63 0.88 -7.18 0.94
CA ILE A 63 -0.09 -6.87 -0.12
C ILE A 63 0.61 -6.27 -1.35
N LEU A 64 1.48 -5.28 -1.14
CA LEU A 64 2.13 -4.58 -2.25
C LEU A 64 3.20 -5.43 -2.92
N SER A 65 3.89 -6.31 -2.18
CA SER A 65 4.91 -7.19 -2.77
C SER A 65 4.33 -8.21 -3.75
N HIS A 66 3.04 -8.54 -3.58
CA HIS A 66 2.31 -9.49 -4.42
C HIS A 66 1.54 -8.83 -5.56
N LEU A 67 1.65 -7.51 -5.73
CA LEU A 67 1.12 -6.84 -6.92
C LEU A 67 2.00 -7.15 -8.15
N PRO A 68 1.42 -7.16 -9.38
CA PRO A 68 2.17 -7.52 -10.57
C PRO A 68 3.31 -6.54 -10.90
N GLY A 69 4.43 -7.08 -11.37
CA GLY A 69 5.61 -6.31 -11.77
C GLY A 69 6.22 -5.54 -10.59
N HIS A 70 6.32 -4.21 -10.75
CA HIS A 70 6.81 -3.30 -9.71
C HIS A 70 5.75 -2.27 -9.26
N LEU A 71 4.46 -2.61 -9.40
CA LEU A 71 3.38 -1.71 -9.00
C LEU A 71 3.39 -1.43 -7.49
N GLY A 72 3.74 -2.42 -6.67
CA GLY A 72 3.84 -2.26 -5.22
C GLY A 72 4.90 -1.25 -4.79
N GLU A 73 6.11 -1.36 -5.34
CA GLU A 73 7.20 -0.42 -5.10
C GLU A 73 6.81 1.00 -5.55
N TYR A 74 6.14 1.13 -6.70
CA TYR A 74 5.62 2.41 -7.16
C TYR A 74 4.66 3.04 -6.15
N LEU A 75 3.63 2.31 -5.71
CA LEU A 75 2.62 2.85 -4.81
C LEU A 75 3.23 3.28 -3.46
N ALA A 76 4.08 2.44 -2.88
CA ALA A 76 4.63 2.70 -1.55
C ALA A 76 5.71 3.78 -1.50
N LEU A 77 6.61 3.83 -2.49
CA LEU A 77 7.70 4.80 -2.48
C LEU A 77 7.23 6.20 -2.86
N THR A 78 6.26 6.29 -3.78
CA THR A 78 5.80 7.59 -4.28
C THR A 78 4.65 8.16 -3.47
N GLY A 79 3.93 7.33 -2.71
CA GLY A 79 2.68 7.72 -2.04
C GLY A 79 1.60 8.19 -3.02
N ALA A 80 1.67 7.74 -4.29
CA ALA A 80 0.79 8.21 -5.34
C ALA A 80 -0.68 7.92 -5.01
N ARG A 81 -1.51 8.96 -5.08
CA ARG A 81 -2.96 8.83 -4.92
C ARG A 81 -3.55 8.12 -6.13
N ARG A 82 -4.39 7.11 -5.91
CA ARG A 82 -5.14 6.36 -6.93
C ARG A 82 -6.64 6.52 -6.71
N ASN A 83 -7.37 6.64 -7.81
CA ASN A 83 -8.83 6.71 -7.77
C ASN A 83 -9.46 5.29 -7.70
N GLY A 84 -10.77 5.23 -7.46
CA GLY A 84 -11.50 3.97 -7.34
C GLY A 84 -11.33 3.01 -8.53
N LYS A 85 -11.40 3.51 -9.77
CA LYS A 85 -11.24 2.69 -10.98
C LYS A 85 -9.87 2.01 -11.02
N GLU A 86 -8.82 2.79 -10.77
CA GLU A 86 -7.44 2.31 -10.74
C GLU A 86 -7.23 1.22 -9.68
N LEU A 87 -7.91 1.30 -8.53
CA LEU A 87 -7.81 0.28 -7.48
C LEU A 87 -8.42 -1.05 -7.89
N VAL A 88 -9.54 -1.04 -8.61
CA VAL A 88 -10.16 -2.27 -9.13
C VAL A 88 -9.21 -2.93 -10.14
N VAL A 89 -8.66 -2.15 -11.07
CA VAL A 89 -7.75 -2.68 -12.09
C VAL A 89 -6.45 -3.18 -11.48
N ALA A 90 -5.90 -2.47 -10.49
CA ALA A 90 -4.72 -2.91 -9.75
C ALA A 90 -4.96 -4.15 -8.88
N GLY A 91 -6.20 -4.53 -8.59
CA GLY A 91 -6.55 -5.65 -7.70
C GLY A 91 -6.55 -5.28 -6.21
N LEU A 92 -6.53 -4.00 -5.88
CA LEU A 92 -6.60 -3.50 -4.50
C LEU A 92 -8.06 -3.35 -4.02
N ALA A 93 -9.00 -3.15 -4.95
CA ALA A 93 -10.44 -3.23 -4.73
C ALA A 93 -11.06 -4.32 -5.60
N THR A 94 -12.28 -4.76 -5.26
CA THR A 94 -12.97 -5.82 -6.02
C THR A 94 -14.01 -5.29 -6.98
N HIS A 95 -14.79 -4.28 -6.56
CA HIS A 95 -15.98 -3.84 -7.27
C HIS A 95 -16.07 -2.32 -7.23
N PHE A 96 -16.58 -1.75 -8.31
CA PHE A 96 -16.92 -0.34 -8.39
C PHE A 96 -18.43 -0.18 -8.41
N VAL A 97 -18.96 0.55 -7.43
CA VAL A 97 -20.39 0.85 -7.30
C VAL A 97 -20.55 2.37 -7.21
N PRO A 98 -21.33 3.00 -8.10
CA PRO A 98 -21.63 4.42 -8.00
C PRO A 98 -22.24 4.78 -6.64
N LEU A 99 -21.86 5.92 -6.08
CA LEU A 99 -22.30 6.34 -4.75
C LEU A 99 -23.82 6.32 -4.59
N GLU A 100 -24.57 6.71 -5.62
CA GLU A 100 -26.04 6.74 -5.61
C GLU A 100 -26.67 5.35 -5.42
N ARG A 101 -25.96 4.27 -5.81
CA ARG A 101 -26.41 2.88 -5.67
C ARG A 101 -25.98 2.24 -4.35
N LEU A 102 -25.04 2.85 -3.63
CA LEU A 102 -24.44 2.29 -2.43
C LEU A 102 -25.44 2.07 -1.28
N PRO A 103 -26.39 2.99 -0.98
CA PRO A 103 -27.39 2.77 0.08
C PRO A 103 -28.35 1.61 -0.22
N GLU A 104 -28.66 1.38 -1.49
CA GLU A 104 -29.53 0.26 -1.90
C GLU A 104 -28.77 -1.07 -1.81
N LEU A 105 -27.51 -1.09 -2.25
CA LEU A 105 -26.62 -2.24 -2.06
C LEU A 105 -26.51 -2.65 -0.59
N GLU A 106 -26.29 -1.68 0.31
CA GLU A 106 -26.21 -1.96 1.75
C GLU A 106 -27.49 -2.63 2.28
N LYS A 107 -28.66 -2.08 1.94
CA LYS A 107 -29.95 -2.69 2.30
C LYS A 107 -30.10 -4.10 1.75
N ARG A 108 -29.68 -4.32 0.49
CA ARG A 108 -29.74 -5.63 -0.15
C ARG A 108 -28.84 -6.64 0.56
N LEU A 109 -27.60 -6.27 0.88
CA LEU A 109 -26.66 -7.10 1.63
C LEU A 109 -27.22 -7.48 3.01
N ILE A 110 -27.82 -6.54 3.74
CA ILE A 110 -28.47 -6.81 5.03
C ILE A 110 -29.64 -7.80 4.85
N SER A 111 -30.44 -7.64 3.78
CA SER A 111 -31.61 -8.47 3.52
C SER A 111 -31.30 -9.93 3.18
N LEU A 112 -30.07 -10.23 2.74
CA LEU A 112 -29.66 -11.62 2.43
C LEU A 112 -29.78 -12.52 3.66
N ASN A 113 -29.54 -11.96 4.86
CA ASN A 113 -29.57 -12.68 6.14
C ASN A 113 -28.72 -13.97 6.16
N ILE A 114 -27.77 -14.10 5.24
CA ILE A 114 -26.87 -15.24 5.03
C ILE A 114 -25.50 -14.67 4.64
N GLY A 115 -24.43 -15.20 5.20
CA GLY A 115 -23.04 -14.77 4.93
C GLY A 115 -22.33 -15.58 3.85
N ASP A 116 -23.06 -16.25 2.97
CA ASP A 116 -22.50 -17.07 1.88
C ASP A 116 -21.74 -16.19 0.88
N GLU A 117 -20.51 -16.58 0.55
CA GLU A 117 -19.61 -15.77 -0.27
C GLU A 117 -20.16 -15.55 -1.68
N ASN A 118 -20.78 -16.57 -2.29
CA ASN A 118 -21.31 -16.47 -3.64
C ASN A 118 -22.56 -15.59 -3.70
N ALA A 119 -23.47 -15.72 -2.73
CA ALA A 119 -24.65 -14.87 -2.63
C ALA A 119 -24.29 -13.39 -2.41
N VAL A 120 -23.32 -13.13 -1.54
CA VAL A 120 -22.79 -11.77 -1.30
C VAL A 120 -22.14 -11.22 -2.57
N LYS A 121 -21.31 -12.01 -3.25
CA LYS A 121 -20.67 -11.61 -4.51
C LYS A 121 -21.70 -11.24 -5.58
N ALA A 122 -22.65 -12.13 -5.85
CA ALA A 122 -23.70 -11.91 -6.85
C ALA A 122 -24.50 -10.64 -6.56
N THR A 123 -24.82 -10.41 -5.28
CA THR A 123 -25.49 -9.19 -4.84
C THR A 123 -24.66 -7.95 -5.13
N ILE A 124 -23.34 -7.95 -4.87
CA ILE A 124 -22.50 -6.79 -5.18
C ILE A 124 -22.41 -6.56 -6.70
N GLU A 125 -22.33 -7.64 -7.49
CA GLU A 125 -22.26 -7.58 -8.96
C GLU A 125 -23.51 -6.95 -9.59
N GLU A 126 -24.72 -7.17 -9.03
CA GLU A 126 -25.96 -6.50 -9.46
C GLU A 126 -25.84 -4.96 -9.42
N PHE A 127 -25.06 -4.42 -8.47
CA PHE A 127 -24.87 -2.99 -8.27
C PHE A 127 -23.61 -2.43 -8.93
N SER A 128 -22.72 -3.30 -9.39
CA SER A 128 -21.41 -2.94 -9.88
C SER A 128 -21.44 -2.43 -11.32
N LEU A 129 -20.48 -1.56 -11.65
CA LEU A 129 -20.17 -1.21 -13.04
C LEU A 129 -18.85 -1.85 -13.45
N HIS A 130 -18.75 -2.19 -14.73
CA HIS A 130 -17.47 -2.56 -15.32
C HIS A 130 -16.55 -1.34 -15.38
N VAL A 131 -15.30 -1.51 -14.99
CA VAL A 131 -14.30 -0.44 -14.94
C VAL A 131 -13.36 -0.56 -16.13
N GLN A 132 -13.14 0.56 -16.81
CA GLN A 132 -12.06 0.75 -17.76
C GLN A 132 -11.12 1.85 -17.26
N LEU A 133 -9.82 1.66 -17.48
CA LEU A 133 -8.84 2.71 -17.18
C LEU A 133 -9.01 3.87 -18.15
N ASP A 134 -8.88 5.07 -17.61
CA ASP A 134 -8.77 6.27 -18.43
C ASP A 134 -7.43 6.23 -19.21
N GLU A 135 -7.40 6.71 -20.45
CA GLU A 135 -6.25 6.55 -21.38
C GLU A 135 -4.96 7.16 -20.82
N ASP A 136 -5.09 8.26 -20.09
CA ASP A 136 -4.01 9.01 -19.46
C ASP A 136 -3.57 8.45 -18.09
N SER A 137 -4.21 7.37 -17.60
CA SER A 137 -3.82 6.75 -16.33
C SER A 137 -2.35 6.31 -16.35
N VAL A 138 -1.64 6.65 -15.27
CA VAL A 138 -0.25 6.20 -15.02
C VAL A 138 -0.15 4.68 -14.90
N LEU A 139 -1.26 3.97 -14.65
CA LEU A 139 -1.28 2.51 -14.74
C LEU A 139 -0.98 2.01 -16.16
N ASN A 140 -1.34 2.75 -17.21
CA ASN A 140 -1.03 2.40 -18.60
C ASN A 140 0.47 2.53 -18.94
N LYS A 141 1.28 3.18 -18.09
CA LYS A 141 2.73 3.36 -18.30
C LYS A 141 3.53 2.21 -17.68
N LYS A 142 3.13 0.96 -17.95
CA LYS A 142 3.63 -0.24 -17.25
C LYS A 142 5.13 -0.46 -17.47
N GLU A 143 5.58 -0.33 -18.70
CA GLU A 143 6.94 -0.67 -19.15
C GLU A 143 7.97 0.21 -18.44
N ILE A 144 7.81 1.53 -18.55
CA ILE A 144 8.72 2.51 -17.94
C ILE A 144 8.75 2.36 -16.40
N LYS A 145 7.58 2.15 -15.78
CA LYS A 145 7.52 1.92 -14.33
C LYS A 145 8.27 0.65 -13.93
N ASN A 146 8.02 -0.46 -14.63
CA ASN A 146 8.67 -1.72 -14.32
C ASN A 146 10.19 -1.60 -14.51
N GLU A 147 10.64 -0.96 -15.59
CA GLU A 147 12.06 -0.71 -15.81
C GLU A 147 12.68 0.13 -14.69
N CYS A 148 12.08 1.27 -14.35
CA CYS A 148 12.65 2.17 -13.35
C CYS A 148 12.63 1.59 -11.94
N PHE A 149 11.56 0.89 -11.52
CA PHE A 149 11.48 0.29 -10.19
C PHE A 149 12.20 -1.06 -10.06
N SER A 150 12.70 -1.63 -11.16
CA SER A 150 13.56 -2.82 -11.14
C SER A 150 14.95 -2.59 -10.56
N LYS A 151 15.43 -1.33 -10.50
CA LYS A 151 16.78 -0.98 -10.02
C LYS A 151 16.95 -1.28 -8.54
N ASP A 152 18.13 -1.71 -8.11
CA ASP A 152 18.34 -2.26 -6.76
C ASP A 152 18.20 -1.23 -5.63
N THR A 153 18.47 0.05 -5.87
CA THR A 153 18.43 1.07 -4.81
C THR A 153 17.45 2.19 -5.13
N VAL A 154 16.93 2.88 -4.10
CA VAL A 154 16.08 4.08 -4.28
C VAL A 154 16.81 5.15 -5.10
N ALA A 155 18.13 5.30 -4.90
CA ALA A 155 18.94 6.26 -5.66
C ALA A 155 18.96 5.91 -7.15
N ASP A 156 19.11 4.63 -7.50
CA ASP A 156 19.13 4.19 -8.90
C ASP A 156 17.74 4.22 -9.53
N ILE A 157 16.67 3.98 -8.76
CA ILE A 157 15.29 4.19 -9.19
C ILE A 157 15.08 5.67 -9.57
N ILE A 158 15.51 6.61 -8.72
CA ILE A 158 15.40 8.05 -8.99
C ILE A 158 16.18 8.42 -10.24
N LYS A 159 17.44 7.99 -10.37
CA LYS A 159 18.26 8.24 -11.57
C LYS A 159 17.61 7.68 -12.83
N SER A 160 17.03 6.49 -12.76
CA SER A 160 16.30 5.87 -13.88
C SER A 160 15.14 6.74 -14.33
N PHE A 161 14.33 7.24 -13.39
CA PHE A 161 13.24 8.17 -13.70
C PHE A 161 13.72 9.52 -14.23
N GLU A 162 14.84 10.05 -13.75
CA GLU A 162 15.42 11.30 -14.28
C GLU A 162 15.84 11.16 -15.74
N MET A 163 16.44 10.02 -16.12
CA MET A 163 16.77 9.72 -17.51
C MET A 163 15.51 9.61 -18.37
N GLU A 164 14.48 8.90 -17.91
CA GLU A 164 13.22 8.77 -18.64
C GLU A 164 12.46 10.09 -18.76
N ALA A 165 12.53 10.97 -17.74
CA ALA A 165 11.90 12.27 -17.74
C ALA A 165 12.49 13.23 -18.80
N SER A 166 13.71 12.96 -19.28
CA SER A 166 14.34 13.75 -20.36
C SER A 166 13.83 13.41 -21.76
N LYS A 167 13.04 12.33 -21.90
CA LYS A 167 12.47 11.90 -23.18
C LYS A 167 11.10 12.53 -23.43
N ASP A 168 10.78 12.80 -24.70
CA ASP A 168 9.49 13.35 -25.10
C ASP A 168 8.32 12.42 -24.73
N GLY A 169 7.21 13.01 -24.27
CA GLY A 169 6.01 12.26 -23.87
C GLY A 169 6.00 11.74 -22.42
N ASN A 170 7.10 11.92 -21.66
CA ASN A 170 7.24 11.44 -20.29
C ASN A 170 6.98 12.48 -19.19
N GLY A 171 6.20 13.53 -19.48
CA GLY A 171 5.88 14.59 -18.51
C GLY A 171 5.19 14.11 -17.22
N TRP A 172 4.56 12.94 -17.25
CA TRP A 172 3.92 12.29 -16.09
C TRP A 172 4.92 11.86 -14.98
N ILE A 173 6.23 11.79 -15.29
CA ILE A 173 7.28 11.39 -14.35
C ILE A 173 7.62 12.50 -13.35
N GLY A 174 7.46 13.78 -13.72
CA GLY A 174 7.81 14.92 -12.85
C GLY A 174 7.17 14.85 -11.45
N PRO A 175 5.85 14.64 -11.33
CA PRO A 175 5.19 14.43 -10.04
C PRO A 175 5.72 13.24 -9.23
N ILE A 176 6.15 12.15 -9.89
CA ILE A 176 6.71 10.96 -9.25
C ILE A 176 8.07 11.29 -8.61
N LEU A 177 8.97 11.90 -9.40
CA LEU A 177 10.27 12.36 -8.92
C LEU A 177 10.14 13.34 -7.76
N LYS A 178 9.17 14.28 -7.84
CA LYS A 178 8.88 15.22 -6.76
C LYS A 178 8.45 14.50 -5.48
N GLY A 179 7.59 13.48 -5.59
CA GLY A 179 7.18 12.65 -4.46
C GLY A 179 8.36 11.93 -3.81
N LEU A 180 9.16 11.22 -4.61
CA LEU A 180 10.35 10.49 -4.13
C LEU A 180 11.34 11.41 -3.43
N LYS A 181 11.68 12.56 -4.03
CA LYS A 181 12.67 13.50 -3.48
C LYS A 181 12.21 14.24 -2.23
N ARG A 182 10.90 14.33 -1.99
CA ARG A 182 10.34 14.99 -0.79
C ARG A 182 10.21 14.03 0.39
N SER A 183 10.14 12.73 0.15
CA SER A 183 9.98 11.72 1.21
C SER A 183 11.26 11.54 2.04
N SER A 184 11.14 10.96 3.24
CA SER A 184 12.29 10.64 4.09
C SER A 184 13.22 9.64 3.37
N PRO A 185 14.53 9.94 3.25
CA PRO A 185 15.50 8.99 2.70
C PRO A 185 15.51 7.65 3.45
N THR A 186 15.42 7.69 4.77
CA THR A 186 15.33 6.51 5.64
C THR A 186 14.04 5.73 5.37
N GLY A 187 12.89 6.41 5.37
CA GLY A 187 11.58 5.79 5.12
C GLY A 187 11.50 5.10 3.76
N LEU A 188 12.10 5.70 2.72
CA LEU A 188 12.20 5.11 1.38
C LEU A 188 13.05 3.84 1.36
N LYS A 189 14.25 3.85 1.95
CA LYS A 189 15.11 2.66 2.01
C LYS A 189 14.44 1.51 2.77
N VAL A 190 13.86 1.80 3.94
CA VAL A 190 13.13 0.80 4.74
C VAL A 190 11.94 0.24 3.95
N THR A 191 11.15 1.09 3.30
CA THR A 191 9.97 0.68 2.53
C THR A 191 10.34 -0.21 1.35
N LEU A 192 11.35 0.18 0.55
CA LEU A 192 11.81 -0.62 -0.60
C LEU A 192 12.26 -2.02 -0.16
N ARG A 193 13.09 -2.09 0.89
CA ARG A 193 13.57 -3.35 1.44
C ARG A 193 12.41 -4.21 1.96
N SER A 194 11.49 -3.60 2.73
CA SER A 194 10.34 -4.29 3.32
C SER A 194 9.47 -4.97 2.26
N ILE A 195 9.14 -4.27 1.16
CA ILE A 195 8.33 -4.82 0.06
C ILE A 195 9.08 -5.94 -0.67
N ARG A 196 10.37 -5.77 -0.93
CA ARG A 196 11.15 -6.78 -1.66
C ARG A 196 11.34 -8.08 -0.88
N GLU A 197 11.61 -7.98 0.42
CA GLU A 197 11.62 -9.16 1.29
C GLU A 197 10.23 -9.81 1.37
N GLY A 198 9.17 -8.99 1.35
CA GLY A 198 7.78 -9.44 1.36
C GLY A 198 7.40 -10.41 0.24
N LYS A 199 8.08 -10.34 -0.92
CA LYS A 199 7.84 -11.24 -2.07
C LYS A 199 8.09 -12.72 -1.75
N LYS A 200 8.88 -13.01 -0.72
CA LYS A 200 9.27 -14.36 -0.31
C LYS A 200 8.78 -14.72 1.09
N GLN A 201 7.95 -13.87 1.69
CA GLN A 201 7.49 -14.00 3.06
C GLN A 201 5.99 -14.30 3.10
N THR A 202 5.61 -15.10 4.08
CA THR A 202 4.21 -15.27 4.52
C THR A 202 3.65 -13.95 5.07
N LEU A 203 2.33 -13.87 5.21
CA LEU A 203 1.68 -12.74 5.85
C LEU A 203 2.18 -12.57 7.29
N ALA A 204 2.31 -13.67 8.03
CA ALA A 204 2.75 -13.64 9.42
C ALA A 204 4.20 -13.11 9.55
N GLU A 205 5.09 -13.51 8.65
CA GLU A 205 6.46 -12.99 8.60
C GLU A 205 6.49 -11.50 8.26
N CYS A 206 5.68 -11.05 7.30
CA CYS A 206 5.57 -9.63 6.95
C CYS A 206 5.07 -8.79 8.13
N LEU A 207 4.02 -9.24 8.84
CA LEU A 207 3.46 -8.53 9.99
C LEU A 207 4.44 -8.47 11.18
N LYS A 208 5.20 -9.56 11.44
CA LYS A 208 6.27 -9.57 12.45
C LYS A 208 7.38 -8.58 12.09
N LYS A 209 7.84 -8.59 10.83
CA LYS A 209 8.83 -7.63 10.31
C LYS A 209 8.34 -6.18 10.44
N GLU A 210 7.13 -5.88 9.98
CA GLU A 210 6.55 -4.55 10.10
C GLU A 210 6.42 -4.09 11.55
N PHE A 211 6.03 -4.98 12.47
CA PHE A 211 6.00 -4.67 13.90
C PHE A 211 7.37 -4.25 14.44
N ARG A 212 8.45 -4.97 14.10
CA ARG A 212 9.82 -4.60 14.48
C ARG A 212 10.20 -3.21 13.95
N LEU A 213 9.94 -2.97 12.67
CA LEU A 213 10.21 -1.69 12.02
C LEU A 213 9.47 -0.55 12.71
N THR A 214 8.16 -0.71 12.97
CA THR A 214 7.36 0.28 13.68
C THR A 214 7.91 0.56 15.08
N MET A 215 8.20 -0.48 15.87
CA MET A 215 8.73 -0.29 17.23
C MET A 215 10.08 0.42 17.22
N ASN A 216 10.98 0.07 16.30
CA ASN A 216 12.29 0.71 16.18
C ASN A 216 12.19 2.16 15.68
N ILE A 217 11.31 2.45 14.73
CA ILE A 217 11.08 3.82 14.23
C ILE A 217 10.46 4.70 15.32
N LEU A 218 9.45 4.21 16.05
CA LEU A 218 8.83 4.98 17.13
C LEU A 218 9.78 5.23 18.31
N ARG A 219 10.74 4.32 18.56
CA ARG A 219 11.82 4.50 19.55
C ARG A 219 13.01 5.31 19.02
N THR A 220 12.91 5.86 17.81
CA THR A 220 13.97 6.63 17.15
C THR A 220 15.31 5.88 17.06
N ALA A 221 15.27 4.56 16.89
CA ALA A 221 16.49 3.74 16.81
C ALA A 221 17.29 3.97 15.51
N ILE A 222 16.65 4.51 14.47
CA ILE A 222 17.27 4.84 13.17
C ILE A 222 17.35 6.35 13.00
N SER A 223 16.19 7.01 12.96
CA SER A 223 16.00 8.44 12.82
C SER A 223 14.75 8.90 13.59
N ALA A 224 14.62 10.21 13.76
CA ALA A 224 13.43 10.86 14.32
C ALA A 224 12.43 11.31 13.23
N ASP A 225 12.63 10.88 11.98
CA ASP A 225 11.88 11.37 10.81
C ASP A 225 10.36 11.23 10.97
N VAL A 226 9.87 10.19 11.63
CA VAL A 226 8.42 10.02 11.85
C VAL A 226 7.82 11.20 12.61
N TYR A 227 8.52 11.72 13.62
CA TYR A 227 8.05 12.85 14.41
C TYR A 227 8.15 14.16 13.62
N GLU A 228 9.23 14.33 12.85
CA GLU A 228 9.38 15.49 11.97
C GLU A 228 8.34 15.51 10.84
N GLY A 229 8.05 14.36 10.25
CA GLY A 229 7.03 14.22 9.22
C GLY A 229 5.63 14.50 9.76
N ILE A 230 5.30 14.00 10.95
CA ILE A 230 4.06 14.33 11.66
C ILE A 230 3.97 15.84 11.92
N ARG A 231 5.05 16.45 12.42
CA ARG A 231 5.12 17.89 12.65
C ARG A 231 4.84 18.67 11.36
N ALA A 232 5.62 18.41 10.31
CA ALA A 232 5.58 19.16 9.05
C ALA A 232 4.26 19.01 8.27
N LEU A 233 3.66 17.81 8.29
CA LEU A 233 2.51 17.50 7.44
C LEU A 233 1.16 17.59 8.16
N THR A 234 1.13 17.37 9.48
CA THR A 234 -0.12 17.27 10.24
C THR A 234 -0.29 18.40 11.26
N ILE A 235 0.76 18.71 12.01
CA ILE A 235 0.70 19.69 13.12
C ILE A 235 0.88 21.11 12.56
N ASP A 236 2.07 21.42 12.06
CA ASP A 236 2.44 22.75 11.58
C ASP A 236 1.97 22.99 10.14
N LYS A 237 1.83 21.91 9.36
CA LYS A 237 1.37 21.91 7.96
C LYS A 237 2.20 22.83 7.05
N ASP A 238 3.48 23.02 7.37
CA ASP A 238 4.43 23.75 6.54
C ASP A 238 4.83 22.99 5.26
N ASN A 239 4.57 21.68 5.21
CA ASN A 239 4.96 20.78 4.13
C ASN A 239 6.48 20.79 3.84
N ALA A 240 7.29 21.12 4.84
CA ALA A 240 8.74 21.29 4.75
C ALA A 240 9.47 20.48 5.83
N PRO A 241 9.35 19.14 5.81
CA PRO A 241 10.06 18.30 6.76
C PRO A 241 11.57 18.38 6.56
N LYS A 242 12.30 18.42 7.69
CA LYS A 242 13.76 18.44 7.76
C LYS A 242 14.26 17.06 8.15
N TRP A 243 14.38 16.18 7.15
CA TRP A 243 14.82 14.81 7.35
C TRP A 243 16.25 14.72 7.90
N ASP A 244 16.48 13.75 8.76
CA ASP A 244 17.79 13.43 9.31
C ASP A 244 18.05 11.90 9.20
N PRO A 245 18.90 11.46 8.26
CA PRO A 245 19.73 12.28 7.37
C PRO A 245 18.93 12.87 6.18
N PRO A 246 19.39 14.00 5.61
CA PRO A 246 18.67 14.71 4.53
C PRO A 246 18.82 14.07 3.15
N ALA A 247 19.75 13.13 2.95
CA ALA A 247 20.04 12.52 1.65
C ALA A 247 20.18 10.99 1.72
N LEU A 248 19.90 10.32 0.59
CA LEU A 248 19.87 8.85 0.48
C LEU A 248 21.23 8.18 0.72
N ASP A 249 22.31 8.83 0.29
CA ASP A 249 23.69 8.38 0.45
C ASP A 249 24.22 8.54 1.89
N GLN A 250 23.52 9.33 2.71
CA GLN A 250 23.84 9.56 4.12
C GLN A 250 23.09 8.62 5.07
N VAL A 251 22.14 7.83 4.57
CA VAL A 251 21.43 6.83 5.38
C VAL A 251 22.35 5.66 5.70
N ASP A 252 22.62 5.48 7.00
CA ASP A 252 23.45 4.42 7.56
C ASP A 252 22.80 3.03 7.36
N ASP A 253 23.36 2.25 6.45
CA ASP A 253 22.87 0.92 6.11
C ASP A 253 23.00 -0.08 7.27
N GLU A 254 23.94 0.12 8.21
CA GLU A 254 24.04 -0.74 9.41
C GLU A 254 22.87 -0.52 10.37
N LYS A 255 22.44 0.73 10.55
CA LYS A 255 21.20 1.01 11.31
C LYS A 255 19.97 0.43 10.62
N ILE A 256 19.90 0.47 9.29
CA ILE A 256 18.84 -0.21 8.53
C ILE A 256 18.91 -1.72 8.80
N ASN A 257 20.08 -2.35 8.68
CA ASN A 257 20.25 -3.77 8.96
C ASN A 257 19.82 -4.17 10.37
N LEU A 258 20.12 -3.33 11.36
CA LEU A 258 19.77 -3.56 12.76
C LEU A 258 18.26 -3.64 12.98
N VAL A 259 17.47 -2.75 12.37
CA VAL A 259 16.03 -2.71 12.63
C VAL A 259 15.22 -3.81 11.94
N PHE A 260 15.82 -4.47 10.95
CA PHE A 260 15.27 -5.68 10.32
C PHE A 260 15.59 -6.95 11.11
N GLN A 261 16.49 -6.89 12.11
CA GLN A 261 16.79 -8.04 12.95
C GLN A 261 15.58 -8.44 13.81
N PRO A 262 15.40 -9.75 14.06
CA PRO A 262 14.34 -10.23 14.91
C PRO A 262 14.49 -9.72 16.35
N PHE A 263 13.36 -9.45 17.00
CA PHE A 263 13.34 -9.27 18.44
C PHE A 263 13.49 -10.62 19.14
N THR A 264 13.81 -10.58 20.44
CA THR A 264 13.74 -11.77 21.28
C THR A 264 12.30 -12.29 21.33
N LYS A 265 12.14 -13.61 21.52
CA LYS A 265 10.84 -14.30 21.43
C LYS A 265 9.75 -13.69 22.34
N ASP A 266 10.16 -13.12 23.47
CA ASP A 266 9.29 -12.46 24.44
C ASP A 266 8.77 -11.09 23.97
N LEU A 267 9.54 -10.38 23.14
CA LEU A 267 9.22 -9.05 22.61
C LEU A 267 8.62 -9.07 21.20
N GLU A 268 8.66 -10.21 20.51
CA GLU A 268 8.16 -10.36 19.15
C GLU A 268 6.63 -10.33 19.05
N LEU A 269 6.10 -9.89 17.91
CA LEU A 269 4.68 -9.98 17.60
C LEU A 269 4.20 -11.44 17.63
N ARG A 270 3.26 -11.74 18.54
CA ARG A 270 2.61 -13.04 18.65
C ARG A 270 1.30 -13.05 17.88
N ILE A 271 1.34 -13.63 16.68
CA ILE A 271 0.18 -13.91 15.83
C ILE A 271 0.24 -15.38 15.38
N PRO A 272 -0.90 -16.01 15.06
CA PRO A 272 -0.88 -17.35 14.50
C PRO A 272 -0.17 -17.35 13.14
N GLU A 273 0.37 -18.52 12.77
CA GLU A 273 1.14 -18.70 11.53
C GLU A 273 0.33 -19.39 10.44
N GLN A 274 -0.82 -19.98 10.79
CA GLN A 274 -1.75 -20.49 9.79
C GLN A 274 -2.36 -19.33 9.01
N GLU A 275 -2.56 -19.52 7.70
CA GLU A 275 -3.25 -18.57 6.83
C GLU A 275 -4.60 -19.12 6.36
N ASP A 276 -5.23 -19.96 7.19
CA ASP A 276 -6.54 -20.53 6.91
C ASP A 276 -7.54 -19.41 6.62
N PHE A 277 -8.39 -19.63 5.60
CA PHE A 277 -9.42 -18.68 5.16
C PHE A 277 -8.89 -17.37 4.57
N ARG A 278 -7.55 -17.20 4.41
CA ARG A 278 -7.00 -16.10 3.62
C ARG A 278 -7.55 -16.17 2.21
N ARG A 279 -7.93 -15.01 1.68
CA ARG A 279 -8.35 -14.92 0.29
C ARG A 279 -7.14 -14.92 -0.63
N ASP A 280 -7.11 -15.88 -1.53
CA ASP A 280 -6.15 -15.92 -2.63
C ASP A 280 -6.69 -15.19 -3.88
N GLY A 281 -5.78 -14.71 -4.72
CA GLY A 281 -6.07 -14.34 -6.10
C GLY A 281 -6.74 -12.98 -6.28
N LYS A 282 -6.53 -12.04 -5.35
CA LYS A 282 -7.07 -10.67 -5.46
C LYS A 282 -6.08 -9.75 -6.18
N TYR A 283 -4.97 -9.42 -5.51
CA TYR A 283 -3.90 -8.62 -6.09
C TYR A 283 -2.93 -9.48 -6.91
N GLU A 284 -2.84 -10.78 -6.63
CA GLU A 284 -2.00 -11.73 -7.37
C GLU A 284 -2.51 -11.99 -8.79
N ASN A 285 -3.83 -11.95 -9.00
CA ASN A 285 -4.49 -12.23 -10.28
C ASN A 285 -5.13 -10.99 -10.91
N SER A 286 -4.67 -9.79 -10.55
CA SER A 286 -5.35 -8.57 -11.00
C SER A 286 -5.28 -8.40 -12.51
N VAL A 287 -6.24 -7.67 -13.08
CA VAL A 287 -6.28 -7.38 -14.53
C VAL A 287 -5.03 -6.62 -14.96
N TYR A 288 -4.39 -5.89 -14.04
CA TYR A 288 -3.11 -5.24 -14.30
C TYR A 288 -1.98 -6.21 -14.68
N ALA A 289 -2.05 -7.49 -14.25
CA ALA A 289 -1.08 -8.52 -14.60
C ALA A 289 -1.17 -8.97 -16.07
N LYS A 290 -2.33 -8.77 -16.70
CA LYS A 290 -2.59 -9.10 -18.11
C LYS A 290 -2.20 -7.94 -19.02
#